data_AF-W2VHL6-F1
#
_entry.id   AF-W2VHL6-F1
#
_cell.length_a   1.000
_cell.length_b   1.000
_cell.length_c   1.000
_cell.angle_alpha   90.00
_cell.angle_beta   90.00
_cell.angle_gamma   90.00
#
_symmetry.space_group_name_H-M   'P 1'
#
loop_
_entity.id
_entity.type
_entity.pdbx_description
1 polymer ?
#
loop_
_entity_poly.entity_id
_entity_poly.type
_entity_poly.pdbx_seq_one_letter_code
_entity_poly.pdbx_strand_id
1 'polypeptide(L)'
;MRIKIIKKYIVSLVVITAVLVSCGVNVKQDSGNINSVETSIVEKENESTGETNTDNIPVSVDNNLSQGIIKDGVCLELISDIDMTPMHYLTFRKKDTTNGKIIKIEGEDHQLDISVQNLVAYNFEDGNLVMELNTLEENFPISIIFDGYEYLYSPTKVSPKTITLNYDISYDIYTAKIDKSEIYPNSIVLYLSNPNDKDAFHEAFILVDDDTGKETVANTMFTDEGMTLIFPGKDLGKKDSITVKIGGKDNYSFQDILLK
;
A
#
# COMPACT_ATOMS: atom_id res chain seq x y z
N MET A 1 -26.96 7.14 -8.68
CA MET A 1 -26.42 7.59 -9.98
C MET A 1 -25.23 6.70 -10.29
N ARG A 2 -25.33 5.79 -11.26
CA ARG A 2 -24.25 4.86 -11.61
C ARG A 2 -23.24 5.61 -12.47
N ILE A 3 -22.09 5.97 -11.90
CA ILE A 3 -21.01 6.64 -12.63
C ILE A 3 -20.21 5.56 -13.34
N LYS A 4 -20.16 5.62 -14.67
CA LYS A 4 -19.28 4.79 -15.49
C LYS A 4 -17.89 5.43 -15.43
N ILE A 5 -17.01 4.94 -14.55
CA ILE A 5 -15.63 5.45 -14.46
C ILE A 5 -14.87 4.92 -15.67
N ILE A 6 -14.57 5.81 -16.61
CA ILE A 6 -13.76 5.53 -17.81
C ILE A 6 -12.31 5.29 -17.34
N LYS A 7 -11.69 4.19 -17.81
CA LYS A 7 -10.28 3.83 -17.56
C LYS A 7 -9.39 5.07 -17.57
N LYS A 8 -8.84 5.47 -16.43
CA LYS A 8 -7.75 6.44 -16.36
C LYS A 8 -6.46 5.63 -16.48
N TYR A 9 -5.87 5.60 -17.68
CA TYR A 9 -4.55 5.02 -17.89
C TYR A 9 -3.49 5.94 -17.25
N ILE A 10 -3.31 5.83 -15.94
CA ILE A 10 -2.08 6.29 -15.29
C ILE A 10 -1.07 5.17 -15.48
N VAL A 11 -0.08 5.41 -16.35
CA VAL A 11 1.13 4.58 -16.43
C VAL A 11 1.99 4.96 -15.24
N SER A 12 1.63 4.51 -14.04
CA SER A 12 2.53 4.53 -12.89
C SER A 12 3.36 3.26 -12.96
N LEU A 13 4.56 3.36 -13.52
CA LEU A 13 5.52 2.26 -13.55
C LEU A 13 6.10 2.10 -12.13
N VAL A 14 5.37 1.42 -11.24
CA VAL A 14 5.91 1.03 -9.93
C VAL A 14 6.79 -0.20 -10.14
N VAL A 15 8.09 0.03 -10.36
CA VAL A 15 9.07 -1.07 -10.41
C VAL A 15 9.31 -1.57 -8.98
N ILE A 16 8.64 -2.66 -8.60
CA ILE A 16 8.97 -3.40 -7.38
C ILE A 16 10.15 -4.33 -7.71
N THR A 17 11.38 -3.90 -7.43
CA THR A 17 12.55 -4.80 -7.51
C THR A 17 12.53 -5.77 -6.33
N ALA A 18 12.23 -7.04 -6.61
CA ALA A 18 12.48 -8.13 -5.67
C ALA A 18 13.99 -8.36 -5.54
N VAL A 19 14.56 -8.06 -4.36
CA VAL A 19 15.95 -8.43 -4.05
C VAL A 19 15.97 -9.93 -3.73
N LEU A 20 16.21 -10.76 -4.74
CA LEU A 20 16.60 -12.16 -4.54
C LEU A 20 18.07 -12.18 -4.10
N VAL A 21 18.30 -12.27 -2.79
CA VAL A 21 19.60 -12.67 -2.25
C VAL A 21 19.78 -14.16 -2.51
N SER A 22 20.36 -14.51 -3.66
CA SER A 22 20.89 -15.85 -3.90
C SER A 22 22.20 -16.00 -3.12
N CYS A 23 22.14 -16.57 -1.91
CA CYS A 23 23.32 -17.16 -1.31
C CYS A 23 23.72 -18.38 -2.15
N GLY A 24 24.74 -18.20 -2.96
CA GLY A 24 25.38 -19.25 -3.74
C GLY A 24 25.84 -20.39 -2.85
N VAL A 25 25.54 -21.60 -3.33
CA VAL A 25 25.96 -22.89 -2.80
C VAL A 25 27.49 -22.91 -2.67
N ASN A 26 27.99 -23.27 -1.49
CA ASN A 26 29.35 -23.75 -1.34
C ASN A 26 29.30 -25.18 -0.81
N VAL A 27 29.44 -26.13 -1.73
CA VAL A 27 29.63 -27.55 -1.43
C VAL A 27 31.03 -27.72 -0.85
N LYS A 28 31.12 -28.32 0.34
CA LYS A 28 32.32 -29.06 0.77
C LYS A 28 31.91 -30.48 1.16
N GLN A 29 32.46 -31.43 0.42
CA GLN A 29 32.48 -32.86 0.72
C GLN A 29 33.29 -33.14 2.00
N ASP A 30 32.75 -34.02 2.83
CA ASP A 30 33.30 -35.31 3.34
C ASP A 30 32.49 -35.67 4.60
N SER A 31 32.32 -36.89 5.10
CA SER A 31 32.44 -38.30 4.67
C SER A 31 32.00 -39.10 5.91
N GLY A 32 31.45 -40.31 5.75
CA GLY A 32 31.26 -41.27 6.86
C GLY A 32 29.81 -41.39 7.35
N ASN A 33 28.95 -42.28 6.85
CA ASN A 33 28.91 -43.76 6.91
C ASN A 33 27.96 -44.30 8.01
N ILE A 34 27.03 -45.15 7.55
CA ILE A 34 26.26 -46.28 8.13
C ILE A 34 25.27 -46.15 9.32
N ASN A 35 24.03 -46.55 8.98
CA ASN A 35 23.07 -47.46 9.66
C ASN A 35 22.48 -46.99 11.02
N SER A 36 21.26 -47.32 11.46
CA SER A 36 20.26 -48.35 11.12
C SER A 36 18.87 -47.97 11.65
N VAL A 37 17.85 -48.55 10.99
CA VAL A 37 16.44 -48.79 11.34
C VAL A 37 16.10 -48.96 12.84
N GLU A 38 15.00 -48.38 13.33
CA GLU A 38 13.80 -49.08 13.88
C GLU A 38 12.69 -48.16 14.42
N THR A 39 11.47 -48.69 14.36
CA THR A 39 10.13 -48.12 14.57
C THR A 39 9.57 -48.34 15.99
N SER A 40 8.74 -47.42 16.51
CA SER A 40 7.57 -47.62 17.42
C SER A 40 7.05 -46.24 17.87
N ILE A 41 5.83 -45.76 17.58
CA ILE A 41 4.46 -46.04 18.08
C ILE A 41 4.23 -45.73 19.58
N VAL A 42 3.54 -44.58 19.83
CA VAL A 42 2.50 -44.26 20.86
C VAL A 42 3.03 -44.07 22.31
N GLU A 43 2.61 -43.12 23.17
CA GLU A 43 1.35 -42.42 23.47
C GLU A 43 1.60 -41.09 24.24
N LYS A 44 0.55 -40.28 24.43
CA LYS A 44 0.51 -39.00 25.19
C LYS A 44 0.87 -39.13 26.68
N GLU A 45 1.47 -38.08 27.24
CA GLU A 45 1.01 -37.47 28.51
C GLU A 45 1.58 -36.05 28.71
N ASN A 46 0.77 -35.18 29.33
CA ASN A 46 1.08 -33.81 29.74
C ASN A 46 1.88 -33.82 31.06
N GLU A 47 2.91 -32.98 31.20
CA GLU A 47 3.05 -32.03 32.31
C GLU A 47 4.28 -31.11 32.18
N SER A 48 3.99 -29.80 32.27
CA SER A 48 4.70 -28.72 32.96
C SER A 48 6.23 -28.71 33.16
N THR A 49 6.74 -27.48 33.02
CA THR A 49 7.93 -26.83 33.62
C THR A 49 9.32 -27.06 33.01
N GLY A 50 9.95 -25.93 32.63
CA GLY A 50 11.41 -25.80 32.53
C GLY A 50 11.85 -25.02 31.30
N GLU A 51 12.15 -23.73 31.46
CA GLU A 51 12.78 -22.87 30.45
C GLU A 51 14.05 -23.50 29.85
N THR A 52 14.26 -23.38 28.54
CA THR A 52 15.57 -23.08 27.93
C THR A 52 15.42 -22.73 26.45
N ASN A 53 16.18 -21.72 26.03
CA ASN A 53 16.31 -21.19 24.68
C ASN A 53 16.51 -22.27 23.62
N THR A 54 15.81 -22.18 22.48
CA THR A 54 16.37 -21.90 21.14
C THR A 54 15.24 -21.95 20.10
N ASP A 55 15.53 -21.32 18.96
CA ASP A 55 14.93 -21.53 17.65
C ASP A 55 13.81 -20.59 17.18
N ASN A 56 14.21 -19.88 16.12
CA ASN A 56 13.39 -19.25 15.10
C ASN A 56 12.18 -20.10 14.75
N ILE A 57 11.04 -19.77 15.35
CA ILE A 57 9.75 -20.05 14.75
C ILE A 57 9.47 -18.84 13.86
N PRO A 58 9.34 -18.99 12.53
CA PRO A 58 8.79 -17.92 11.74
C PRO A 58 7.41 -17.67 12.31
N VAL A 59 7.19 -16.46 12.84
CA VAL A 59 5.86 -15.97 13.20
C VAL A 59 4.98 -16.32 12.01
N SER A 60 4.06 -17.26 12.21
CA SER A 60 3.07 -17.58 11.20
C SER A 60 2.30 -16.28 11.00
N VAL A 61 2.57 -15.62 9.88
CA VAL A 61 1.70 -14.58 9.36
C VAL A 61 0.43 -15.35 9.04
N ASP A 62 -0.52 -15.34 9.98
CA ASP A 62 -1.88 -15.80 9.73
C ASP A 62 -2.44 -14.91 8.63
N ASN A 63 -2.21 -15.32 7.39
CA ASN A 63 -2.83 -14.81 6.18
C ASN A 63 -4.32 -15.15 6.24
N ASN A 64 -5.06 -14.50 7.13
CA ASN A 64 -6.51 -14.45 7.07
C ASN A 64 -6.90 -13.54 5.90
N LEU A 65 -6.63 -14.03 4.69
CA LEU A 65 -7.15 -13.49 3.44
C LEU A 65 -8.67 -13.56 3.51
N SER A 66 -9.29 -12.40 3.54
CA SER A 66 -10.71 -12.25 3.80
C SER A 66 -11.52 -12.48 2.53
N GLN A 67 -12.61 -13.23 2.67
CA GLN A 67 -13.57 -13.48 1.60
C GLN A 67 -14.71 -12.48 1.70
N GLY A 68 -15.11 -11.92 0.56
CA GLY A 68 -16.29 -11.08 0.42
C GLY A 68 -17.58 -11.90 0.42
N ILE A 69 -18.68 -11.24 0.07
CA ILE A 69 -20.01 -11.84 0.04
C ILE A 69 -20.08 -12.88 -1.08
N ILE A 70 -20.52 -14.09 -0.73
CA ILE A 70 -20.73 -15.18 -1.69
C ILE A 70 -22.03 -14.94 -2.45
N LYS A 71 -21.94 -14.95 -3.77
CA LYS A 71 -23.07 -14.82 -4.69
C LYS A 71 -22.94 -15.88 -5.78
N ASP A 72 -23.98 -16.68 -5.99
CA ASP A 72 -24.00 -17.75 -6.98
C ASP A 72 -22.80 -18.71 -6.88
N GLY A 73 -22.36 -19.00 -5.65
CA GLY A 73 -21.20 -19.85 -5.38
C GLY A 73 -19.83 -19.20 -5.68
N VAL A 74 -19.78 -17.91 -6.00
CA VAL A 74 -18.55 -17.16 -6.28
C VAL A 74 -18.40 -15.99 -5.31
N CYS A 75 -17.16 -15.67 -4.91
CA CYS A 75 -16.85 -14.47 -4.12
C CYS A 75 -15.64 -13.72 -4.66
N LEU A 76 -15.50 -12.46 -4.24
CA LEU A 76 -14.22 -11.75 -4.27
C LEU A 76 -13.40 -12.14 -3.04
N GLU A 77 -12.16 -12.50 -3.24
CA GLU A 77 -11.23 -12.82 -2.16
C GLU A 77 -10.08 -11.80 -2.21
N LEU A 78 -9.84 -11.11 -1.09
CA LEU A 78 -8.69 -10.22 -0.93
C LEU A 78 -7.46 -11.11 -0.72
N ILE A 79 -6.47 -10.99 -1.61
CA ILE A 79 -5.24 -11.80 -1.58
C ILE A 79 -3.99 -11.02 -1.21
N SER A 80 -4.05 -9.69 -1.24
CA SER A 80 -2.97 -8.81 -0.77
C SER A 80 -3.55 -7.48 -0.32
N ASP A 81 -3.06 -7.00 0.82
CA ASP A 81 -3.30 -5.66 1.35
C ASP A 81 -1.95 -5.06 1.76
N ILE A 82 -1.44 -4.12 0.97
CA ILE A 82 -0.26 -3.35 1.31
C ILE A 82 -0.72 -2.06 2.00
N ASP A 83 -0.61 -2.07 3.33
CA ASP A 83 -0.97 -0.94 4.18
C ASP A 83 0.12 0.15 4.16
N MET A 84 -0.21 1.25 3.48
CA MET A 84 0.54 2.51 3.45
C MET A 84 -0.34 3.66 3.98
N THR A 85 -1.19 3.37 4.99
CA THR A 85 -2.25 4.26 5.52
C THR A 85 -1.80 5.74 5.47
N PRO A 86 -2.59 6.63 4.85
CA PRO A 86 -3.96 6.42 4.37
C PRO A 86 -4.06 5.81 2.95
N MET A 87 -2.94 5.42 2.32
CA MET A 87 -2.97 4.73 1.02
C MET A 87 -2.97 3.22 1.21
N HIS A 88 -3.79 2.49 0.46
CA HIS A 88 -3.83 1.04 0.49
C HIS A 88 -3.77 0.47 -0.92
N TYR A 89 -2.97 -0.58 -1.10
CA TYR A 89 -2.88 -1.29 -2.39
C TYR A 89 -3.47 -2.68 -2.20
N LEU A 90 -4.64 -2.89 -2.79
CA LEU A 90 -5.43 -4.10 -2.61
C LEU A 90 -5.39 -4.94 -3.87
N THR A 91 -5.22 -6.26 -3.72
CA THR A 91 -5.35 -7.22 -4.82
C THR A 91 -6.47 -8.20 -4.52
N PHE A 92 -7.42 -8.30 -5.44
CA PHE A 92 -8.57 -9.18 -5.37
C PHE A 92 -8.55 -10.22 -6.48
N ARG A 93 -9.00 -11.43 -6.16
CA ARG A 93 -9.32 -12.47 -7.15
C ARG A 93 -10.77 -12.91 -7.02
N LYS A 94 -11.33 -13.47 -8.09
CA LYS A 94 -12.60 -14.20 -8.03
C LYS A 94 -12.33 -15.67 -7.73
N LYS A 95 -13.15 -16.26 -6.86
CA LYS A 95 -13.03 -17.67 -6.45
C LYS A 95 -14.39 -18.34 -6.50
N ASP A 96 -14.46 -19.49 -7.15
CA ASP A 96 -15.56 -20.43 -7.01
C ASP A 96 -15.44 -21.12 -5.65
N THR A 97 -16.38 -20.84 -4.76
CA THR A 97 -16.44 -21.37 -3.40
C THR A 97 -16.90 -22.82 -3.33
N THR A 98 -17.49 -23.35 -4.40
CA THR A 98 -17.98 -24.74 -4.46
C THR A 98 -16.83 -25.71 -4.66
N ASN A 99 -15.87 -25.36 -5.53
CA ASN A 99 -14.73 -26.22 -5.90
C ASN A 99 -13.36 -25.60 -5.59
N GLY A 100 -13.31 -24.38 -5.05
CA GLY A 100 -12.07 -23.66 -4.72
C GLY A 100 -11.31 -23.10 -5.92
N LYS A 101 -11.84 -23.24 -7.14
CA LYS A 101 -11.16 -22.83 -8.37
C LYS A 101 -11.10 -21.30 -8.48
N ILE A 102 -9.93 -20.79 -8.88
CA ILE A 102 -9.76 -19.38 -9.18
C ILE A 102 -10.39 -19.08 -10.54
N ILE A 103 -11.22 -18.04 -10.59
CA ILE A 103 -11.83 -17.53 -11.80
C ILE A 103 -11.01 -16.32 -12.23
N LYS A 104 -10.35 -16.44 -13.37
CA LYS A 104 -9.52 -15.38 -13.92
C LYS A 104 -10.40 -14.23 -14.40
N ILE A 105 -10.02 -13.00 -14.06
CA ILE A 105 -10.67 -11.79 -14.56
C ILE A 105 -10.09 -11.50 -15.95
N GLU A 106 -10.92 -11.59 -16.99
CA GLU A 106 -10.54 -11.43 -18.39
C GLU A 106 -11.60 -10.62 -19.15
N GLY A 107 -11.15 -9.87 -20.16
CA GLY A 107 -12.00 -8.99 -20.95
C GLY A 107 -11.92 -7.53 -20.50
N GLU A 108 -12.71 -6.67 -21.16
CA GLU A 108 -12.74 -5.22 -20.85
C GLU A 108 -14.06 -4.75 -20.27
N ASP A 109 -15.11 -5.58 -20.32
CA ASP A 109 -16.46 -5.24 -19.88
C ASP A 109 -16.68 -5.56 -18.39
N HIS A 110 -15.89 -4.92 -17.54
CA HIS A 110 -16.03 -5.04 -16.08
C HIS A 110 -16.70 -3.82 -15.46
N GLN A 111 -17.46 -4.03 -14.40
CA GLN A 111 -18.11 -2.98 -13.62
C GLN A 111 -17.51 -2.91 -12.23
N LEU A 112 -17.04 -1.73 -11.84
CA LEU A 112 -16.59 -1.41 -10.50
C LEU A 112 -17.48 -0.32 -9.92
N ASP A 113 -18.08 -0.58 -8.76
CA ASP A 113 -18.85 0.38 -7.97
C ASP A 113 -18.19 0.52 -6.60
N ILE A 114 -17.68 1.73 -6.35
CA ILE A 114 -16.96 2.16 -5.15
C ILE A 114 -17.06 3.69 -5.10
N SER A 115 -17.01 4.25 -3.90
CA SER A 115 -16.94 5.71 -3.72
C SER A 115 -15.71 6.30 -4.44
N VAL A 116 -15.95 7.30 -5.30
CA VAL A 116 -14.89 7.99 -6.06
C VAL A 116 -13.89 8.73 -5.17
N GLN A 117 -14.27 9.06 -3.93
CA GLN A 117 -13.37 9.71 -2.98
C GLN A 117 -12.30 8.74 -2.47
N ASN A 118 -12.62 7.44 -2.43
CA ASN A 118 -11.72 6.42 -1.95
C ASN A 118 -10.90 5.76 -3.06
N LEU A 119 -11.33 5.83 -4.33
CA LEU A 119 -10.63 5.18 -5.44
C LEU A 119 -9.62 6.13 -6.10
N VAL A 120 -8.34 5.78 -6.04
CA VAL A 120 -7.26 6.51 -6.74
C VAL A 120 -7.05 5.93 -8.14
N ALA A 121 -6.82 4.62 -8.22
CA ALA A 121 -6.60 3.90 -9.46
C ALA A 121 -7.02 2.43 -9.34
N TYR A 122 -7.26 1.79 -10.48
CA TYR A 122 -7.40 0.33 -10.54
C TYR A 122 -6.97 -0.20 -11.91
N ASN A 123 -6.54 -1.45 -11.92
CA ASN A 123 -6.10 -2.16 -13.11
C ASN A 123 -6.28 -3.68 -12.95
N PHE A 124 -6.00 -4.41 -14.03
CA PHE A 124 -6.05 -5.86 -14.04
C PHE A 124 -4.65 -6.42 -14.28
N GLU A 125 -4.16 -7.24 -13.35
CA GLU A 125 -2.83 -7.84 -13.40
C GLU A 125 -2.93 -9.33 -13.12
N ASP A 126 -2.37 -10.16 -14.02
CA ASP A 126 -2.37 -11.62 -13.91
C ASP A 126 -3.75 -12.24 -13.61
N GLY A 127 -4.81 -11.59 -14.10
CA GLY A 127 -6.20 -12.03 -13.91
C GLY A 127 -6.81 -11.67 -12.55
N ASN A 128 -6.19 -10.73 -11.82
CA ASN A 128 -6.66 -10.16 -10.57
C ASN A 128 -7.06 -8.69 -10.76
N LEU A 129 -7.92 -8.18 -9.89
CA LEU A 129 -8.24 -6.77 -9.77
C LEU A 129 -7.26 -6.15 -8.76
N VAL A 130 -6.45 -5.19 -9.21
CA VAL A 130 -5.54 -4.42 -8.37
C VAL A 130 -6.12 -3.02 -8.21
N MET A 131 -6.14 -2.50 -6.99
CA MET A 131 -6.70 -1.19 -6.67
C MET A 131 -5.80 -0.40 -5.74
N GLU A 132 -5.74 0.90 -5.98
CA GLU A 132 -5.16 1.89 -5.10
C GLU A 132 -6.30 2.67 -4.44
N LEU A 133 -6.37 2.58 -3.11
CA LEU A 133 -7.38 3.26 -2.32
C LEU A 133 -6.76 4.34 -1.44
N ASN A 134 -7.51 5.41 -1.28
CA ASN A 134 -7.26 6.44 -0.29
C ASN A 134 -8.34 6.38 0.79
N THR A 135 -7.90 6.28 2.04
CA THR A 135 -8.74 6.14 3.23
C THR A 135 -8.58 7.32 4.17
N LEU A 136 -7.99 8.41 3.68
CA LEU A 136 -7.87 9.66 4.41
C LEU A 136 -9.27 10.12 4.85
N GLU A 137 -9.43 10.36 6.15
CA GLU A 137 -10.71 10.71 6.82
C GLU A 137 -11.80 9.61 6.83
N GLU A 138 -11.53 8.44 6.25
CA GLU A 138 -12.50 7.35 6.20
C GLU A 138 -12.61 6.64 7.55
N ASN A 139 -13.83 6.60 8.08
CA ASN A 139 -14.10 6.02 9.41
C ASN A 139 -14.93 4.74 9.35
N PHE A 140 -15.48 4.43 8.17
CA PHE A 140 -16.39 3.32 7.93
C PHE A 140 -15.78 2.31 6.95
N PRO A 141 -16.26 1.06 6.95
CA PRO A 141 -15.91 0.11 5.92
C PRO A 141 -16.30 0.62 4.52
N ILE A 142 -15.40 0.45 3.56
CA ILE A 142 -15.58 0.78 2.15
C ILE A 142 -16.21 -0.41 1.44
N SER A 143 -17.38 -0.22 0.84
CA SER A 143 -18.00 -1.23 -0.02
C SER A 143 -17.38 -1.18 -1.43
N ILE A 144 -16.85 -2.32 -1.85
CA ILE A 144 -16.22 -2.54 -3.14
C ILE A 144 -17.08 -3.57 -3.88
N ILE A 145 -17.73 -3.17 -4.96
CA ILE A 145 -18.58 -4.06 -5.75
C ILE A 145 -17.97 -4.21 -7.14
N PHE A 146 -17.43 -5.40 -7.44
CA PHE A 146 -16.85 -5.73 -8.75
C PHE A 146 -17.68 -6.80 -9.45
N ASP A 147 -18.22 -6.48 -10.63
CA ASP A 147 -19.16 -7.32 -11.40
C ASP A 147 -20.34 -7.85 -10.56
N GLY A 148 -20.79 -7.05 -9.59
CA GLY A 148 -21.88 -7.41 -8.69
C GLY A 148 -21.52 -8.39 -7.57
N TYR A 149 -20.23 -8.64 -7.33
CA TYR A 149 -19.69 -9.30 -6.14
C TYR A 149 -19.19 -8.23 -5.16
N GLU A 150 -19.61 -8.29 -3.91
CA GLU A 150 -19.29 -7.27 -2.91
C GLU A 150 -18.22 -7.74 -1.94
N TYR A 151 -17.32 -6.81 -1.58
CA TYR A 151 -16.35 -6.94 -0.51
C TYR A 151 -16.40 -5.68 0.37
N LEU A 152 -16.44 -5.87 1.70
CA LEU A 152 -16.39 -4.77 2.66
C LEU A 152 -14.96 -4.63 3.22
N TYR A 153 -14.24 -3.60 2.77
CA TYR A 153 -12.89 -3.32 3.22
C TYR A 153 -12.89 -2.40 4.44
N SER A 154 -12.21 -2.79 5.52
CA SER A 154 -12.07 -1.96 6.72
C SER A 154 -10.61 -1.55 6.87
N PRO A 155 -10.25 -0.30 6.55
CA PRO A 155 -8.87 0.15 6.67
C PRO A 155 -8.38 0.16 8.11
N THR A 156 -7.06 -0.03 8.28
CA THR A 156 -6.40 0.09 9.57
C THR A 156 -6.61 1.49 10.14
N LYS A 157 -7.15 1.58 11.37
CA LYS A 157 -7.26 2.86 12.07
C LYS A 157 -5.90 3.23 12.66
N VAL A 158 -5.30 4.29 12.15
CA VAL A 158 -4.04 4.84 12.65
C VAL A 158 -4.25 6.31 13.00
N SER A 159 -3.90 6.70 14.21
CA SER A 159 -3.84 8.11 14.61
C SER A 159 -2.49 8.69 14.17
N PRO A 160 -2.43 9.64 13.23
CA PRO A 160 -1.17 10.24 12.81
C PRO A 160 -0.60 11.18 13.88
N LYS A 161 0.71 11.40 13.84
CA LYS A 161 1.33 12.54 14.53
C LYS A 161 1.13 13.78 13.65
N THR A 162 0.49 14.81 14.18
CA THR A 162 0.30 16.08 13.47
C THR A 162 1.37 17.10 13.88
N ILE A 163 1.91 17.82 12.90
CA ILE A 163 2.89 18.90 13.11
C ILE A 163 2.51 20.12 12.29
N THR A 164 2.54 21.28 12.91
CA THR A 164 2.38 22.57 12.23
C THR A 164 3.72 22.97 11.62
N LEU A 165 3.73 23.29 10.33
CA LEU A 165 4.94 23.60 9.56
C LEU A 165 5.02 25.08 9.17
N ASN A 166 3.97 25.61 8.55
CA ASN A 166 3.92 26.99 8.03
C ASN A 166 5.08 27.36 7.10
N TYR A 167 5.43 26.49 6.15
CA TYR A 167 6.44 26.79 5.13
C TYR A 167 5.80 27.48 3.92
N ASP A 168 6.30 28.66 3.56
CA ASP A 168 5.99 29.27 2.26
C ASP A 168 6.82 28.56 1.18
N ILE A 169 6.15 28.08 0.13
CA ILE A 169 6.80 27.40 -1.00
C ILE A 169 6.56 28.18 -2.28
N SER A 170 7.55 28.14 -3.16
CA SER A 170 7.43 28.69 -4.50
C SER A 170 8.26 27.92 -5.52
N TYR A 171 7.78 27.91 -6.75
CA TYR A 171 8.56 27.55 -7.92
C TYR A 171 8.08 28.40 -9.10
N ASP A 172 9.02 28.98 -9.86
CA ASP A 172 8.73 29.99 -10.87
C ASP A 172 7.86 31.15 -10.31
N ILE A 173 6.67 31.37 -10.87
CA ILE A 173 5.69 32.37 -10.41
C ILE A 173 4.65 31.81 -9.43
N TYR A 174 4.70 30.51 -9.16
CA TYR A 174 3.69 29.81 -8.37
C TYR A 174 4.07 29.80 -6.90
N THR A 175 3.09 30.07 -6.04
CA THR A 175 3.27 30.18 -4.59
C THR A 175 2.17 29.44 -3.87
N ALA A 176 2.51 28.76 -2.78
CA ALA A 176 1.57 28.12 -1.86
C ALA A 176 2.18 28.08 -0.45
N LYS A 177 1.42 27.57 0.52
CA LYS A 177 1.90 27.37 1.89
C LYS A 177 1.65 25.94 2.34
N ILE A 178 2.66 25.29 2.89
CA ILE A 178 2.51 24.01 3.60
C ILE A 178 2.17 24.33 5.06
N ASP A 179 0.92 24.08 5.46
CA ASP A 179 0.43 24.45 6.78
C ASP A 179 0.81 23.44 7.86
N LYS A 180 0.59 22.16 7.57
CA LYS A 180 0.82 21.07 8.51
C LYS A 180 1.19 19.78 7.78
N SER A 181 1.74 18.85 8.55
CA SER A 181 1.91 17.46 8.14
C SER A 181 1.20 16.52 9.11
N GLU A 182 0.65 15.44 8.56
CA GLU A 182 0.24 14.25 9.32
C GLU A 182 1.17 13.09 8.96
N ILE A 183 1.80 12.52 9.99
CA ILE A 183 2.83 11.51 9.86
C ILE A 183 2.25 10.18 10.29
N TYR A 184 2.21 9.24 9.34
CA TYR A 184 1.81 7.86 9.54
C TYR A 184 3.06 6.97 9.47
N PRO A 185 3.01 5.71 9.97
CA PRO A 185 4.16 4.81 9.94
C PRO A 185 4.78 4.65 8.53
N ASN A 186 3.94 4.55 7.51
CA ASN A 186 4.31 4.26 6.13
C ASN A 186 3.86 5.35 5.12
N SER A 187 3.55 6.55 5.60
CA SER A 187 3.22 7.66 4.71
C SER A 187 3.40 9.01 5.41
N ILE A 188 3.56 10.05 4.60
CA ILE A 188 3.52 11.44 5.06
C ILE A 188 2.46 12.17 4.25
N VAL A 189 1.57 12.85 4.95
CA VAL A 189 0.54 13.71 4.35
C VAL A 189 0.93 15.16 4.59
N LEU A 190 0.94 15.98 3.54
CA LEU A 190 1.14 17.42 3.62
C LEU A 190 -0.14 18.15 3.21
N TYR A 191 -0.50 19.15 4.01
CA TYR A 191 -1.66 20.00 3.76
C TYR A 191 -1.19 21.36 3.29
N LEU A 192 -1.63 21.73 2.09
CA LEU A 192 -1.26 22.97 1.42
C LEU A 192 -2.47 23.90 1.36
N SER A 193 -2.26 25.19 1.60
CA SER A 193 -3.26 26.23 1.41
C SER A 193 -2.77 27.34 0.50
N ASN A 194 -3.73 28.14 0.04
CA ASN A 194 -3.50 29.35 -0.75
C ASN A 194 -2.59 29.17 -1.98
N PRO A 195 -2.70 28.08 -2.76
CA PRO A 195 -2.02 28.02 -4.05
C PRO A 195 -2.58 29.12 -4.96
N ASN A 196 -1.71 29.95 -5.53
CA ASN A 196 -2.13 30.96 -6.51
C ASN A 196 -2.62 30.32 -7.83
N ASP A 197 -2.21 29.08 -8.11
CA ASP A 197 -2.70 28.23 -9.19
C ASP A 197 -2.65 26.75 -8.75
N LYS A 198 -3.82 26.12 -8.56
CA LYS A 198 -3.90 24.71 -8.14
C LYS A 198 -3.41 23.75 -9.23
N ASP A 199 -3.72 24.03 -10.48
CA ASP A 199 -3.39 23.13 -11.60
C ASP A 199 -1.89 23.13 -11.87
N ALA A 200 -1.22 24.27 -11.68
CA ALA A 200 0.23 24.34 -11.76
C ALA A 200 0.90 23.44 -10.72
N PHE A 201 0.36 23.36 -9.50
CA PHE A 201 0.91 22.49 -8.45
C PHE A 201 0.54 21.01 -8.62
N HIS A 202 -0.32 20.66 -9.57
CA HIS A 202 -0.66 19.27 -9.85
C HIS A 202 0.58 18.52 -10.34
N GLU A 203 0.90 17.39 -9.68
CA GLU A 203 2.08 16.56 -10.00
C GLU A 203 3.43 17.29 -9.86
N ALA A 204 3.45 18.48 -9.26
CA ALA A 204 4.68 19.28 -9.08
C ALA A 204 5.54 18.82 -7.91
N PHE A 205 5.13 17.77 -7.17
CA PHE A 205 5.77 17.36 -5.92
C PHE A 205 6.33 15.95 -5.99
N ILE A 206 7.62 15.83 -5.70
CA ILE A 206 8.33 14.56 -5.62
C ILE A 206 9.09 14.54 -4.29
N LEU A 207 8.79 13.57 -3.43
CA LEU A 207 9.59 13.30 -2.25
C LEU A 207 10.87 12.58 -2.68
N VAL A 208 12.00 13.01 -2.13
CA VAL A 208 13.30 12.38 -2.31
C VAL A 208 13.73 11.77 -0.99
N ASP A 209 13.99 10.48 -1.01
CA ASP A 209 14.59 9.80 0.13
C ASP A 209 16.08 10.14 0.21
N ASP A 210 16.48 10.90 1.23
CA ASP A 210 17.87 11.39 1.35
C ASP A 210 18.92 10.26 1.50
N ASP A 211 18.52 9.10 2.02
CA ASP A 211 19.42 7.97 2.28
C ASP A 211 19.67 7.15 1.00
N THR A 212 18.64 7.00 0.17
CA THR A 212 18.64 6.09 -0.99
C THR A 212 18.56 6.80 -2.34
N GLY A 213 18.20 8.09 -2.36
CA GLY A 213 17.90 8.86 -3.56
C GLY A 213 16.59 8.45 -4.26
N LYS A 214 15.78 7.57 -3.64
CA LYS A 214 14.52 7.10 -4.22
C LYS A 214 13.52 8.26 -4.31
N GLU A 215 12.87 8.38 -5.46
CA GLU A 215 11.82 9.36 -5.70
C GLU A 215 10.43 8.74 -5.54
N THR A 216 9.53 9.48 -4.89
CA THR A 216 8.12 9.12 -4.70
C THR A 216 7.25 10.30 -5.10
N VAL A 217 6.37 10.09 -6.07
CA VAL A 217 5.37 11.10 -6.49
C VAL A 217 4.22 11.13 -5.47
N ALA A 218 3.71 12.33 -5.20
CA ALA A 218 2.54 12.49 -4.34
C ALA A 218 1.24 12.04 -5.03
N ASN A 219 0.38 11.35 -4.29
CA ASN A 219 -1.05 11.34 -4.61
C ASN A 219 -1.66 12.67 -4.18
N THR A 220 -2.18 13.42 -5.15
CA THR A 220 -2.69 14.79 -4.93
C THR A 220 -4.21 14.79 -4.88
N MET A 221 -4.78 15.41 -3.84
CA MET A 221 -6.20 15.69 -3.74
C MET A 221 -6.42 17.21 -3.71
N PHE A 222 -7.36 17.68 -4.53
CA PHE A 222 -7.79 19.07 -4.45
C PHE A 222 -8.87 19.23 -3.39
N THR A 223 -8.72 20.25 -2.55
CA THR A 223 -9.75 20.69 -1.61
C THR A 223 -10.25 22.07 -2.02
N ASP A 224 -11.33 22.56 -1.41
CA ASP A 224 -11.84 23.91 -1.71
C ASP A 224 -10.79 24.99 -1.43
N GLU A 225 -10.03 24.84 -0.33
CA GLU A 225 -9.08 25.84 0.16
C GLU A 225 -7.62 25.59 -0.26
N GLY A 226 -7.32 24.41 -0.83
CA GLY A 226 -5.94 24.06 -1.17
C GLY A 226 -5.78 22.67 -1.77
N MET A 227 -4.76 21.95 -1.27
CA MET A 227 -4.37 20.63 -1.76
C MET A 227 -3.87 19.76 -0.61
N THR A 228 -4.11 18.46 -0.73
CA THR A 228 -3.51 17.44 0.15
C THR A 228 -2.57 16.58 -0.69
N LEU A 229 -1.33 16.43 -0.24
CA LEU A 229 -0.32 15.58 -0.86
C LEU A 229 -0.09 14.37 0.04
N ILE A 230 -0.20 13.17 -0.51
CA ILE A 230 0.04 11.92 0.21
C ILE A 230 1.25 11.23 -0.41
N PHE A 231 2.32 11.09 0.37
CA PHE A 231 3.52 10.36 -0.03
C PHE A 231 3.53 8.98 0.64
N PRO A 232 3.16 7.90 -0.07
CA PRO A 232 3.27 6.55 0.46
C PRO A 232 4.73 6.08 0.43
N GLY A 233 5.18 5.42 1.48
CA GLY A 233 6.53 4.88 1.54
C GLY A 233 6.81 4.19 2.86
N LYS A 234 7.32 2.96 2.76
CA LYS A 234 7.69 2.15 3.90
C LYS A 234 8.61 2.94 4.84
N ASP A 235 8.31 2.92 6.13
CA ASP A 235 9.10 3.53 7.19
C ASP A 235 9.26 5.06 7.10
N LEU A 236 8.54 5.76 6.21
CA LEU A 236 8.61 7.24 6.10
C LEU A 236 8.29 7.94 7.42
N GLY A 237 7.36 7.40 8.22
CA GLY A 237 6.99 7.99 9.51
C GLY A 237 8.08 7.97 10.57
N LYS A 238 9.17 7.22 10.33
CA LYS A 238 10.31 7.17 11.25
C LYS A 238 11.29 8.31 11.01
N LYS A 239 11.28 8.93 9.83
CA LYS A 239 12.22 9.99 9.45
C LYS A 239 12.02 11.25 10.30
N ASP A 240 13.14 11.94 10.53
CA ASP A 240 13.16 13.22 11.25
C ASP A 240 12.88 14.40 10.29
N SER A 241 13.19 14.23 9.01
CA SER A 241 12.96 15.18 7.95
C SER A 241 12.70 14.49 6.62
N ILE A 242 12.14 15.22 5.67
CA ILE A 242 12.05 14.82 4.26
C ILE A 242 12.47 15.97 3.36
N THR A 243 13.00 15.64 2.19
CA THR A 243 13.27 16.60 1.12
C THR A 243 12.20 16.46 0.05
N VAL A 244 11.55 17.58 -0.30
CA VAL A 244 10.55 17.63 -1.36
C VAL A 244 11.09 18.47 -2.52
N LYS A 245 11.18 17.85 -3.70
CA LYS A 245 11.37 18.54 -4.98
C LYS A 245 10.02 19.14 -5.40
N ILE A 246 10.03 20.43 -5.71
CA ILE A 246 8.84 21.19 -6.10
C ILE A 246 9.11 21.83 -7.47
N GLY A 247 8.30 21.50 -8.47
CA GLY A 247 8.33 22.15 -9.78
C GLY A 247 8.22 21.19 -10.97
N GLY A 248 8.47 21.73 -12.17
CA GLY A 248 8.40 21.02 -13.44
C GLY A 248 9.78 20.51 -13.91
N LYS A 249 9.79 19.70 -14.99
CA LYS A 249 10.95 18.96 -15.53
C LYS A 249 12.28 19.74 -15.62
N ASP A 250 12.21 21.05 -15.81
CA ASP A 250 13.37 21.90 -16.05
C ASP A 250 13.64 22.94 -14.94
N ASN A 251 12.76 23.08 -13.94
CA ASN A 251 12.86 24.08 -12.87
C ASN A 251 12.32 23.50 -11.55
N TYR A 252 13.23 22.98 -10.72
CA TYR A 252 12.92 22.46 -9.39
C TYR A 252 13.48 23.37 -8.29
N SER A 253 12.67 23.64 -7.28
CA SER A 253 13.14 24.05 -5.96
C SER A 253 13.13 22.84 -5.02
N PHE A 254 13.97 22.88 -3.98
CA PHE A 254 14.03 21.86 -2.95
C PHE A 254 13.55 22.48 -1.63
N GLN A 255 12.68 21.76 -0.93
CA GLN A 255 12.18 22.16 0.38
C GLN A 255 12.44 21.03 1.37
N ASP A 256 13.30 21.31 2.35
CA ASP A 256 13.50 20.43 3.50
C ASP A 256 12.37 20.69 4.50
N ILE A 257 11.70 19.63 4.93
CA ILE A 257 10.59 19.67 5.88
C ILE A 257 11.01 18.91 7.13
N LEU A 258 11.05 19.61 8.26
CA LEU A 258 11.32 19.02 9.57
C LEU A 258 10.05 18.40 10.15
N LEU A 259 10.14 17.13 10.57
CA LEU A 259 9.03 16.30 11.06
C LEU A 259 9.15 15.98 12.56
N LYS A 260 10.13 16.54 13.27
CA LYS A 260 10.31 16.37 14.72
C LYS A 260 10.83 17.65 15.37
#